data_AF-A0A1G1B0J8-F1
#
_entry.id   AF-A0A1G1B0J8-F1
#
_cell.length_a   1.000
_cell.length_b   1.000
_cell.length_c   1.000
_cell.angle_alpha   90.00
_cell.angle_beta   90.00
_cell.angle_gamma   90.00
#
_symmetry.space_group_name_H-M   'P 1'
#
loop_
_entity.id
_entity.type
_entity.pdbx_description
1 polymer ?
#
loop_
_entity_poly.entity_id
_entity_poly.type
_entity_poly.pdbx_seq_one_letter_code
_entity_poly.pdbx_strand_id
1 'polypeptide(L)'
;MTSNQPPNQKPKWWKSGYAWLVFTGPAVVVVASLTTVYIAVNGQDPVLAHEENSGNYTKSLTVDQKNSLEPAGRARNHAATGVNKQ
;
A
#
# COMPACT_ATOMS: atom_id res chain seq x y z
N MET A 1 41.78 36.15 -48.60
CA MET A 1 40.41 36.34 -48.08
C MET A 1 40.21 35.33 -46.97
N THR A 2 40.42 35.73 -45.72
CA THR A 2 40.27 34.85 -44.55
C THR A 2 38.81 34.92 -44.09
N SER A 3 38.07 33.83 -44.27
CA SER A 3 36.70 33.69 -43.78
C SER A 3 36.73 33.49 -42.27
N ASN A 4 36.33 34.52 -41.53
CA ASN A 4 36.16 34.46 -40.08
C ASN A 4 34.84 33.73 -39.78
N GLN A 5 34.87 32.42 -39.54
CA GLN A 5 33.68 31.68 -39.11
C GLN A 5 33.44 31.93 -37.61
N PRO A 6 32.22 32.32 -37.19
CA PRO A 6 31.91 32.42 -35.78
C PRO A 6 32.03 31.04 -35.11
N PRO A 7 32.47 30.97 -33.84
CA PRO A 7 32.62 29.71 -33.13
C PRO A 7 31.27 28.98 -33.10
N ASN A 8 31.28 27.72 -33.56
CA ASN A 8 30.12 26.84 -33.53
C ASN A 8 29.80 26.49 -32.06
N GLN A 9 28.97 27.30 -31.41
CA GLN A 9 28.55 27.10 -30.03
C GLN A 9 27.46 26.03 -29.98
N LYS A 10 27.81 24.84 -29.46
CA LYS A 10 26.83 23.78 -29.19
C LYS A 10 25.80 24.30 -28.17
N PRO A 11 24.49 24.09 -28.39
CA PRO A 11 23.48 24.49 -27.44
C PRO A 11 23.68 23.78 -26.09
N LYS A 12 23.52 24.52 -25.01
CA LYS A 12 23.57 23.99 -23.63
C LYS A 12 22.51 22.90 -23.46
N TRP A 13 22.89 21.75 -22.90
CA TRP A 13 22.05 20.54 -22.84
C TRP A 13 20.71 20.75 -22.12
N TRP A 14 20.67 21.59 -21.09
CA TRP A 14 19.45 21.92 -20.34
C TRP A 14 18.42 22.76 -21.12
N LYS A 15 18.80 23.30 -22.29
CA LYS A 15 17.85 23.97 -23.20
C LYS A 15 17.11 22.98 -24.10
N SER A 16 17.59 21.74 -24.23
CA SER A 16 16.93 20.70 -25.02
C SER A 16 15.75 20.10 -24.23
N GLY A 17 14.59 19.96 -24.87
CA GLY A 17 13.42 19.33 -24.25
C GLY A 17 13.66 17.86 -23.84
N TYR A 18 14.55 17.16 -24.53
CA TYR A 18 14.92 15.78 -24.19
C TYR A 18 15.60 15.65 -22.83
N ALA A 19 16.36 16.67 -22.40
CA ALA A 19 16.97 16.65 -21.08
C ALA A 19 15.88 16.59 -20.01
N TRP A 20 14.83 17.39 -20.15
CA TRP A 20 13.70 17.39 -19.22
C TRP A 20 12.98 16.05 -19.19
N LEU A 21 12.74 15.39 -20.33
CA LEU A 21 12.11 14.06 -20.34
C LEU A 21 12.84 13.04 -19.46
N VAL A 22 14.18 13.06 -19.48
CA VAL A 22 15.02 12.16 -18.69
C VAL A 22 14.91 12.47 -17.19
N PHE A 23 14.80 13.74 -16.80
CA PHE A 23 14.62 14.12 -15.39
C PHE A 23 13.17 13.96 -14.91
N THR A 24 12.19 14.28 -15.75
CA THR A 24 10.78 14.24 -15.40
C THR A 24 10.29 12.82 -15.19
N GLY A 25 10.78 11.83 -15.96
CA GLY A 25 10.39 10.44 -15.79
C GLY A 25 10.60 9.94 -14.35
N PRO A 26 11.84 9.94 -13.83
CA PRO A 26 12.12 9.59 -12.44
C PRO A 26 11.46 10.52 -11.43
N ALA A 27 11.43 11.84 -11.68
CA ALA A 27 10.82 12.79 -10.75
C ALA A 27 9.33 12.53 -10.54
N VAL A 28 8.58 12.20 -11.60
CA VAL A 28 7.15 11.85 -11.50
C VAL A 28 6.94 10.59 -10.68
N VAL A 29 7.79 9.57 -10.83
CA VAL A 29 7.68 8.34 -10.03
C VAL A 29 7.92 8.62 -8.54
N VAL A 30 8.89 9.46 -8.20
CA VAL A 30 9.14 9.87 -6.81
C VAL A 30 7.93 10.63 -6.23
N VAL A 31 7.35 11.56 -6.99
CA VAL A 31 6.13 12.26 -6.53
C VAL A 31 4.96 11.30 -6.36
N ALA A 32 4.78 10.35 -7.28
CA ALA A 32 3.72 9.36 -7.23
C ALA A 32 3.87 8.40 -6.02
N SER A 33 5.10 7.99 -5.69
CA SER A 33 5.34 7.13 -4.53
C SER A 33 5.02 7.86 -3.22
N LEU A 34 5.46 9.12 -3.08
CA LEU A 34 5.12 9.95 -1.93
C LEU A 34 3.61 10.19 -1.81
N THR A 35 2.94 10.43 -2.93
CA THR A 35 1.48 10.62 -2.97
C THR A 35 0.75 9.35 -2.52
N THR A 36 1.20 8.18 -2.98
CA THR A 36 0.64 6.89 -2.55
C THR A 36 0.79 6.70 -1.05
N VAL A 37 1.99 6.95 -0.50
CA VAL A 37 2.23 6.83 0.96
C VAL A 37 1.37 7.84 1.72
N TYR A 38 1.24 9.07 1.22
CA TYR A 38 0.39 10.08 1.84
C TYR A 38 -1.07 9.62 1.91
N ILE A 39 -1.63 9.10 0.82
CA ILE A 39 -3.00 8.57 0.81
C ILE A 39 -3.11 7.38 1.77
N ALA A 40 -2.12 6.48 1.76
CA ALA A 40 -2.13 5.28 2.57
C ALA A 40 -2.07 5.57 4.08
N VAL A 41 -1.44 6.66 4.51
CA VAL A 41 -1.38 7.05 5.94
C VAL A 41 -2.61 7.84 6.37
N ASN A 42 -3.11 8.75 5.52
CA ASN A 42 -4.26 9.59 5.87
C ASN A 42 -5.61 8.90 5.70
N GLY A 43 -5.70 7.94 4.77
CA GLY A 43 -6.92 7.19 4.47
C GLY A 43 -7.00 5.84 5.18
N GLN A 44 -6.23 5.62 6.25
CA GLN A 44 -6.36 4.39 7.03
C GLN A 44 -7.72 4.37 7.69
N ASP A 45 -8.55 3.42 7.29
CA ASP A 45 -9.73 3.04 8.07
C ASP A 45 -9.22 2.70 9.48
N PRO A 46 -9.74 3.34 10.54
CA PRO A 46 -9.34 3.03 11.90
C PRO A 46 -9.33 1.51 12.07
N VAL A 47 -8.20 1.00 12.57
CA VAL A 47 -8.13 -0.41 12.94
C VAL A 47 -9.22 -0.59 13.98
N LEU A 48 -10.33 -1.22 13.57
CA LEU A 48 -11.30 -1.73 14.51
C LEU A 48 -10.48 -2.62 15.41
N ALA A 49 -10.29 -2.18 16.66
CA ALA A 49 -9.77 -3.06 17.67
C ALA A 49 -10.61 -4.33 17.52
N HIS A 50 -9.94 -5.48 17.44
CA HIS A 50 -10.62 -6.73 17.65
C HIS A 50 -10.97 -6.70 19.14
N GLU A 51 -11.92 -5.83 19.50
CA GLU A 51 -12.77 -5.93 20.67
C GLU A 51 -13.36 -7.31 20.47
N GLU A 52 -12.66 -8.26 21.02
CA GLU A 52 -13.01 -9.64 21.22
C GLU A 52 -14.32 -9.64 22.00
N ASN A 53 -15.42 -9.27 21.34
CA ASN A 53 -16.75 -9.33 21.91
C ASN A 53 -16.84 -8.70 23.31
N SER A 54 -16.10 -7.61 23.57
CA SER A 54 -16.03 -6.94 24.89
C SER A 54 -17.16 -5.91 25.08
N GLY A 55 -18.18 -5.94 24.22
CA GLY A 55 -19.36 -5.09 24.29
C GLY A 55 -20.64 -5.88 24.50
N ASN A 56 -20.92 -6.23 25.76
CA ASN A 56 -22.28 -6.32 26.33
C ASN A 56 -23.32 -7.28 25.71
N TYR A 57 -22.92 -8.29 24.92
CA TYR A 57 -23.79 -9.40 24.54
C TYR A 57 -23.25 -10.73 25.06
N THR A 58 -23.13 -10.87 26.38
CA THR A 58 -22.74 -12.13 27.01
C THR A 58 -23.90 -13.14 26.97
N LYS A 59 -24.32 -13.55 25.78
CA LYS A 59 -24.86 -14.90 25.65
C LYS A 59 -23.66 -15.82 25.71
N SER A 60 -23.51 -16.57 26.80
CA SER A 60 -22.53 -17.63 26.89
C SER A 60 -22.80 -18.64 25.76
N LEU A 61 -22.05 -18.53 24.67
CA LEU A 61 -22.15 -19.46 23.56
C LEU A 61 -21.67 -20.83 24.01
N THR A 62 -22.39 -21.88 23.61
CA THR A 62 -21.92 -23.25 23.79
C THR A 62 -20.65 -23.48 22.99
N VAL A 63 -19.87 -24.51 23.35
CA VAL A 63 -18.61 -24.84 22.65
C VAL A 63 -18.83 -25.05 21.15
N ASP A 64 -19.95 -25.65 20.75
CA ASP A 64 -20.31 -25.86 19.34
C ASP A 64 -20.60 -24.54 18.60
N GLN A 65 -21.24 -23.58 19.27
CA GLN A 65 -21.51 -22.26 18.72
C GLN A 65 -20.20 -21.47 18.53
N LYS A 66 -19.26 -21.59 19.48
CA LYS A 66 -17.93 -20.99 19.36
C LYS A 66 -17.16 -21.63 18.21
N ASN A 67 -17.16 -22.97 18.11
CA ASN A 67 -16.53 -23.70 17.02
C ASN A 67 -17.08 -23.33 15.62
N SER A 68 -18.35 -22.94 15.54
CA SER A 68 -18.99 -22.51 14.30
C SER A 68 -18.60 -21.10 13.85
N LEU A 69 -18.11 -20.26 14.77
CA LEU A 69 -17.70 -18.86 14.49
C LEU A 69 -16.21 -18.72 14.21
N GLU A 70 -15.49 -19.83 14.13
CA GLU A 70 -14.04 -19.82 14.03
C GLU A 70 -13.56 -19.49 12.62
N PRO A 71 -12.40 -18.83 12.48
CA PRO A 71 -11.87 -18.45 11.19
C PRO A 71 -11.78 -19.66 10.26
N ALA A 72 -12.19 -19.48 9.00
CA ALA A 72 -12.35 -20.57 8.03
C ALA A 72 -11.10 -21.47 7.91
N GLY A 73 -9.89 -20.91 8.06
CA GLY A 73 -8.64 -21.67 8.04
C GLY A 73 -8.50 -22.65 9.22
N ARG A 74 -8.96 -22.26 10.41
CA ARG A 74 -8.92 -23.10 11.62
C ARG A 74 -10.03 -24.14 11.62
N ALA A 75 -11.25 -23.71 11.24
CA ALA A 75 -12.42 -24.57 11.16
C ALA A 75 -12.22 -25.74 10.17
N ARG A 76 -11.60 -25.50 9.00
CA ARG A 76 -11.33 -26.57 8.02
C ARG A 76 -10.38 -27.63 8.54
N ASN A 77 -9.32 -27.23 9.24
CA ASN A 77 -8.30 -28.16 9.73
C ASN A 77 -8.73 -28.94 10.97
N HIS A 78 -9.71 -28.43 11.71
CA HIS A 78 -10.22 -29.02 12.95
C HIS A 78 -11.72 -29.33 12.88
N ALA A 79 -12.25 -29.57 11.68
CA ALA A 79 -13.68 -29.78 11.46
C ALA A 79 -14.22 -30.99 12.25
N ALA A 80 -13.40 -32.03 12.40
CA ALA A 80 -13.78 -33.26 13.11
C ALA A 80 -13.57 -33.19 14.64
N THR A 81 -12.67 -32.32 15.11
CA THR A 81 -12.24 -32.30 16.52
C THR A 81 -12.69 -31.05 17.28
N GLY A 82 -13.14 -30.01 16.57
CA GLY A 82 -13.36 -28.69 17.15
C GLY A 82 -12.05 -27.99 17.50
N VAL A 83 -12.08 -26.65 17.55
CA VAL A 83 -10.92 -25.83 17.92
C VAL A 83 -10.97 -25.43 19.40
N ASN A 84 -12.18 -25.22 19.92
CA ASN A 84 -12.45 -25.06 21.34
C ASN A 84 -12.87 -26.44 21.89
N LYS A 85 -12.10 -26.93 22.87
CA LYS A 85 -12.42 -28.15 23.62
C LYS A 85 -13.13 -27.74 24.92
N GLN A 86 -14.11 -28.55 25.35
CA GLN A 86 -14.81 -28.37 26.63
C GLN A 86 -13.87 -28.49 27.83
#